data_AF-A0A1H6YXI0-F1
#
_entry.id   AF-A0A1H6YXI0-F1
#
_cell.length_a   1.000
_cell.length_b   1.000
_cell.length_c   1.000
_cell.angle_alpha   90.00
_cell.angle_beta   90.00
_cell.angle_gamma   90.00
#
_symmetry.space_group_name_H-M   'P 1'
#
loop_
_entity.id
_entity.type
_entity.pdbx_description
1 polymer ?
#
loop_
_entity_poly.entity_id
_entity_poly.type
_entity_poly.pdbx_seq_one_letter_code
_entity_poly.pdbx_strand_id
1 'polypeptide(L)'
;MSTYRGSPGSTRPGRRSRWLLTGGLVAGSLVAGAVGLSAVTASAADRDPAAPSPAWPATMLQDDVPGVDEAPDDRKPDRQRPEWRHDGDGAVDRPAGRNGRPPQHQVLPVPCDSAQLIAALVRANAEGGATLRLAENCTYPLTHAFQQADEYDGGIRDAREAADAAENPGDAEAPPRNPADDKAGLPVIYHGITIEGSGATIVRGVHADEFRFFTVRDGGELTLKDVTLRNGRSAAEGGSIHIVHGASAVVEGVTVLGSTSRSTEGGGGAIFNDGNLLINDSKLIGNRAVGAQGKGGGLLNGGVMTMHRTEFRHNSAVSYGGGLANFRAAGEVHSSTFVQNNAAQGGGVASFSARTKVFDSLVAHNSAEVGGGLANSDAVLIARQLTVRDNAASVSGGGISTFQGLLPLDDSVISGNTTRGNGGGIHSEKSNLLVRGSDVEGNDAVGKRSQGAGLFVTAGSTSLYRSRVIGNQSTVKAGGIQAERAQVKIDDESVVIENNPTNCEGSKVPVAHCFR
;
A
#
# COMPACT_ATOMS: atom_id res chain seq x y z
N MET A 1 71.62 -1.37 56.12
CA MET A 1 71.34 -2.75 56.57
C MET A 1 69.85 -2.80 56.91
N SER A 2 68.98 -3.66 56.43
CA SER A 2 69.06 -4.83 55.56
C SER A 2 67.69 -5.00 54.88
N THR A 3 67.68 -5.71 53.77
CA THR A 3 66.61 -5.97 52.80
C THR A 3 65.35 -6.63 53.36
N TYR A 4 64.18 -6.31 52.80
CA TYR A 4 63.24 -7.33 52.29
C TYR A 4 62.29 -6.76 51.22
N ARG A 5 62.09 -7.54 50.15
CA ARG A 5 61.26 -7.25 48.97
C ARG A 5 59.77 -7.34 49.29
N GLY A 6 58.98 -6.47 48.66
CA GLY A 6 57.55 -6.65 48.42
C GLY A 6 57.10 -5.75 47.28
N SER A 7 56.76 -6.34 46.12
CA SER A 7 56.18 -5.64 44.97
C SER A 7 54.65 -5.62 45.10
N PRO A 8 53.98 -4.49 44.78
CA PRO A 8 52.56 -4.52 44.43
C PRO A 8 52.24 -3.93 43.04
N GLY A 9 51.36 -4.66 42.34
CA GLY A 9 50.27 -4.18 41.48
C GLY A 9 50.48 -3.01 40.52
N SER A 10 50.60 -3.31 39.23
CA SER A 10 50.46 -2.33 38.15
C SER A 10 49.02 -2.24 37.62
N THR A 11 48.37 -1.12 37.88
CA THR A 11 47.17 -0.64 37.18
C THR A 11 47.56 -0.18 35.77
N ARG A 12 46.98 -0.79 34.72
CA ARG A 12 47.19 -0.40 33.32
C ARG A 12 46.26 0.75 32.90
N PRO A 13 46.71 1.72 32.08
CA PRO A 13 45.94 2.91 31.72
C PRO A 13 45.05 2.69 30.48
N GLY A 14 43.98 3.48 30.42
CA GLY A 14 42.93 3.46 29.40
C GLY A 14 43.43 3.69 27.97
N ARG A 15 42.88 2.90 27.05
CA ARG A 15 43.18 2.93 25.62
C ARG A 15 42.19 3.86 24.92
N ARG A 16 42.69 4.98 24.40
CA ARG A 16 41.96 5.84 23.44
C ARG A 16 41.81 5.09 22.12
N SER A 17 40.58 4.77 21.71
CA SER A 17 40.28 4.32 20.34
C SER A 17 39.80 5.51 19.50
N ARG A 18 40.62 5.87 18.52
CA ARG A 18 40.26 6.79 17.43
C ARG A 18 39.20 6.08 16.57
N TRP A 19 38.00 6.63 16.49
CA TRP A 19 36.97 6.19 15.58
C TRP A 19 37.24 6.77 14.19
N LEU A 20 37.55 5.88 13.25
CA LEU A 20 37.49 6.16 11.82
C LEU A 20 36.03 5.97 11.39
N LEU A 21 35.41 7.08 10.97
CA LEU A 21 34.09 7.09 10.34
C LEU A 21 34.18 6.30 9.03
N THR A 22 33.60 5.10 9.03
CA THR A 22 33.21 4.40 7.80
C THR A 22 31.70 4.53 7.71
N GLY A 23 31.24 5.49 6.92
CA GLY A 23 29.83 5.66 6.60
C GLY A 23 29.36 4.45 5.79
N GLY A 24 28.51 3.63 6.39
CA GLY A 24 27.78 2.58 5.70
C GLY A 24 26.63 3.19 4.90
N LEU A 25 26.79 3.24 3.58
CA LEU A 25 25.67 3.36 2.64
C LEU A 25 24.84 2.07 2.74
N VAL A 26 23.62 2.16 3.28
CA VAL A 26 22.61 1.10 3.08
C VAL A 26 22.15 1.19 1.64
N ALA A 27 22.60 0.22 0.84
CA ALA A 27 22.28 0.09 -0.56
C ALA A 27 20.77 -0.13 -0.76
N GLY A 28 20.12 0.83 -1.42
CA GLY A 28 18.93 0.54 -2.20
C GLY A 28 19.27 -0.56 -3.19
N SER A 29 18.53 -1.67 -3.15
CA SER A 29 18.75 -2.83 -4.00
C SER A 29 18.33 -2.50 -5.44
N LEU A 30 19.24 -1.88 -6.18
CA LEU A 30 19.23 -1.87 -7.64
C LEU A 30 19.42 -3.32 -8.10
N VAL A 31 18.39 -3.88 -8.75
CA VAL A 31 18.51 -5.11 -9.53
C VAL A 31 19.34 -4.77 -10.78
N ALA A 32 20.66 -4.80 -10.66
CA ALA A 32 21.59 -4.66 -11.77
C ALA A 32 21.88 -6.04 -12.37
N GLY A 33 21.17 -6.39 -13.45
CA GLY A 33 21.61 -7.44 -14.37
C GLY A 33 22.82 -6.96 -15.17
N ALA A 34 23.93 -7.70 -15.10
CA ALA A 34 25.20 -7.35 -15.72
C ALA A 34 25.12 -7.16 -17.24
N VAL A 35 25.35 -5.93 -17.71
CA VAL A 35 25.91 -5.61 -19.04
C VAL A 35 26.85 -4.42 -18.86
N GLY A 36 28.06 -4.50 -19.42
CA GLY A 36 29.17 -3.59 -19.15
C GLY A 36 28.87 -2.12 -19.41
N LEU A 37 29.20 -1.28 -18.42
CA LEU A 37 29.15 0.17 -18.48
C LEU A 37 30.44 0.72 -19.11
N SER A 38 30.34 1.21 -20.34
CA SER A 38 31.22 2.28 -20.81
C SER A 38 30.63 3.61 -20.35
N ALA A 39 31.33 4.27 -19.44
CA ALA A 39 30.95 5.59 -18.93
C ALA A 39 30.94 6.62 -20.07
N VAL A 40 29.81 7.29 -20.26
CA VAL A 40 29.76 8.59 -20.92
C VAL A 40 29.14 9.56 -19.94
N THR A 41 29.99 10.41 -19.38
CA THR A 41 29.61 11.62 -18.66
C THR A 41 28.97 12.60 -19.64
N ALA A 42 27.68 12.89 -19.48
CA ALA A 42 27.03 13.98 -20.20
C ALA A 42 26.81 15.14 -19.23
N SER A 43 27.65 16.15 -19.38
CA SER A 43 27.52 17.49 -18.82
C SER A 43 26.22 18.15 -19.26
N ALA A 44 25.53 18.79 -18.31
CA ALA A 44 24.41 19.67 -18.59
C ALA A 44 24.84 20.86 -19.46
N ALA A 45 24.20 21.01 -20.62
CA ALA A 45 24.16 22.26 -21.38
C ALA A 45 22.82 22.31 -22.13
N ASP A 46 22.12 23.43 -21.93
CA ASP A 46 20.87 23.91 -22.50
C ASP A 46 20.31 23.16 -23.71
N ARG A 47 19.13 22.55 -23.51
CA ARG A 47 18.10 22.42 -24.56
C ARG A 47 16.71 22.59 -23.96
N ASP A 48 16.00 23.59 -24.47
CA ASP A 48 14.57 23.83 -24.26
C ASP A 48 13.72 22.56 -24.42
N PRO A 49 12.76 22.30 -23.52
CA PRO A 49 11.61 21.48 -23.84
C PRO A 49 10.39 22.39 -24.05
N ALA A 50 10.22 22.86 -25.28
CA ALA A 50 8.94 23.32 -25.79
C ALA A 50 8.37 22.25 -26.74
N ALA A 51 7.59 21.32 -26.21
CA ALA A 51 6.49 20.66 -26.91
C ALA A 51 5.60 19.90 -25.91
N PRO A 52 4.28 19.81 -26.17
CA PRO A 52 3.28 20.02 -25.14
C PRO A 52 2.77 18.74 -24.50
N SER A 53 2.40 18.85 -23.23
CA SER A 53 1.50 17.93 -22.54
C SER A 53 0.18 17.84 -23.32
N PRO A 54 -0.32 16.66 -23.69
CA PRO A 54 -1.72 16.57 -24.07
C PRO A 54 -2.54 16.81 -22.80
N ALA A 55 -3.17 17.98 -22.71
CA ALA A 55 -4.27 18.23 -21.81
C ALA A 55 -5.40 17.29 -22.22
N TRP A 56 -5.75 16.34 -21.34
CA TRP A 56 -6.88 15.44 -21.59
C TRP A 56 -8.17 16.18 -21.22
N PRO A 57 -9.12 16.33 -22.16
CA PRO A 57 -10.43 16.91 -21.84
C PRO A 57 -11.20 15.98 -20.90
N ALA A 58 -12.04 16.57 -20.04
CA ALA A 58 -12.78 15.92 -18.95
C ALA A 58 -13.94 15.00 -19.41
N THR A 59 -13.82 14.35 -20.55
CA THR A 59 -14.86 13.50 -21.15
C THR A 59 -14.23 12.27 -21.81
N MET A 60 -13.67 11.37 -21.01
CA MET A 60 -13.54 9.94 -21.30
C MET A 60 -13.46 9.17 -19.99
N LEU A 61 -14.62 9.07 -19.33
CA LEU A 61 -14.95 8.03 -18.36
C LEU A 61 -16.03 7.19 -19.03
N GLN A 62 -15.65 6.33 -19.98
CA GLN A 62 -16.56 5.33 -20.51
C GLN A 62 -15.83 3.99 -20.52
N ASP A 63 -16.45 3.04 -19.83
CA ASP A 63 -16.02 1.67 -19.65
C ASP A 63 -16.12 0.90 -20.97
N ASP A 64 -15.15 0.00 -21.19
CA ASP A 64 -15.34 -1.22 -21.98
C ASP A 64 -14.31 -2.25 -21.47
N VAL A 65 -14.64 -2.91 -20.36
CA VAL A 65 -14.06 -4.20 -19.99
C VAL A 65 -15.09 -5.25 -20.41
N PRO A 66 -14.80 -6.14 -21.38
CA PRO A 66 -15.77 -7.15 -21.80
C PRO A 66 -16.05 -8.19 -20.70
N GLY A 67 -17.34 -8.37 -20.38
CA GLY A 67 -17.95 -9.63 -19.95
C GLY A 67 -17.82 -10.03 -18.47
N VAL A 68 -18.78 -9.62 -17.64
CA VAL A 68 -19.13 -10.32 -16.39
C VAL A 68 -20.53 -10.90 -16.62
N ASP A 69 -20.62 -12.20 -16.89
CA ASP A 69 -21.92 -12.87 -17.02
C ASP A 69 -22.52 -13.07 -15.61
N GLU A 70 -23.58 -12.32 -15.31
CA GLU A 70 -24.40 -12.51 -14.12
C GLU A 70 -25.28 -13.77 -14.28
N ALA A 71 -25.09 -14.76 -13.41
CA ALA A 71 -26.04 -15.85 -13.22
C ALA A 71 -27.15 -15.42 -12.24
N PRO A 72 -28.43 -15.83 -12.43
CA PRO A 72 -29.52 -15.40 -11.56
C PRO A 72 -29.55 -16.19 -10.25
N ASP A 73 -29.44 -15.47 -9.12
CA ASP A 73 -29.62 -16.02 -7.77
C ASP A 73 -31.08 -15.90 -7.32
N ASP A 74 -31.86 -16.96 -7.56
CA ASP A 74 -33.11 -17.21 -6.85
C ASP A 74 -32.82 -17.98 -5.57
N ARG A 75 -32.65 -17.29 -4.43
CA ARG A 75 -32.80 -17.90 -3.10
C ARG A 75 -33.04 -16.85 -2.00
N LYS A 76 -34.25 -16.87 -1.44
CA LYS A 76 -34.69 -16.08 -0.27
C LYS A 76 -33.86 -16.44 0.98
N PRO A 77 -33.48 -15.47 1.85
CA PRO A 77 -32.81 -15.79 3.10
C PRO A 77 -33.83 -15.99 4.24
N ASP A 78 -33.83 -17.20 4.80
CA ASP A 78 -34.47 -17.49 6.09
C ASP A 78 -33.49 -17.13 7.22
N ARG A 79 -33.98 -16.34 8.18
CA ARG A 79 -33.20 -15.74 9.27
C ARG A 79 -33.21 -16.66 10.48
N GLN A 80 -32.10 -17.34 10.80
CA GLN A 80 -31.80 -17.76 12.17
C GLN A 80 -30.28 -17.72 12.43
N ARG A 81 -29.85 -16.77 13.27
CA ARG A 81 -28.51 -16.72 13.89
C ARG A 81 -28.62 -17.36 15.29
N PRO A 82 -27.62 -18.12 15.77
CA PRO A 82 -27.63 -18.66 17.12
C PRO A 82 -27.15 -17.61 18.15
N GLU A 83 -27.90 -17.50 19.24
CA GLU A 83 -27.57 -16.72 20.44
C GLU A 83 -26.49 -17.42 21.27
N TRP A 84 -25.42 -16.70 21.61
CA TRP A 84 -24.47 -17.12 22.65
C TRP A 84 -24.93 -16.57 23.99
N ARG A 85 -25.37 -17.46 24.90
CA ARG A 85 -25.67 -17.15 26.29
C ARG A 85 -24.38 -17.21 27.12
N HIS A 86 -24.11 -16.15 27.88
CA HIS A 86 -23.18 -16.16 29.00
C HIS A 86 -23.95 -15.89 30.28
N ASP A 87 -24.08 -16.92 31.11
CA ASP A 87 -24.47 -16.81 32.52
C ASP A 87 -23.23 -16.40 33.34
N GLY A 88 -23.42 -15.53 34.34
CA GLY A 88 -22.35 -15.17 35.28
C GLY A 88 -22.70 -13.99 36.17
N ASP A 89 -23.38 -14.28 37.28
CA ASP A 89 -23.67 -13.36 38.38
C ASP A 89 -22.42 -12.77 39.04
N GLY A 90 -22.51 -11.51 39.46
CA GLY A 90 -21.47 -10.82 40.23
C GLY A 90 -21.86 -9.40 40.63
N ALA A 91 -22.90 -9.27 41.46
CA ALA A 91 -23.32 -7.99 42.03
C ALA A 91 -22.27 -7.45 43.02
N VAL A 92 -21.75 -6.26 42.74
CA VAL A 92 -21.02 -5.44 43.72
C VAL A 92 -21.57 -4.02 43.66
N ASP A 93 -22.21 -3.61 44.75
CA ASP A 93 -22.78 -2.28 44.98
C ASP A 93 -21.76 -1.16 44.76
N ARG A 94 -22.12 -0.18 43.92
CA ARG A 94 -21.45 1.13 43.83
C ARG A 94 -22.45 2.27 44.00
N PRO A 95 -22.13 3.30 44.79
CA PRO A 95 -23.09 4.29 45.23
C PRO A 95 -23.50 5.24 44.09
N ALA A 96 -24.77 5.62 44.11
CA ALA A 96 -25.39 6.56 43.19
C ALA A 96 -24.64 7.91 43.16
N GLY A 97 -24.16 8.30 41.98
CA GLY A 97 -23.46 9.55 41.76
C GLY A 97 -23.57 10.04 40.32
N ARG A 98 -24.47 11.00 40.11
CA ARG A 98 -24.67 11.88 38.94
C ARG A 98 -25.12 11.24 37.63
N ASN A 99 -26.38 11.55 37.29
CA ASN A 99 -26.95 11.48 35.95
C ASN A 99 -26.09 12.25 34.92
N GLY A 100 -25.09 11.60 34.34
CA GLY A 100 -24.55 11.99 33.04
C GLY A 100 -25.36 11.28 31.97
N ARG A 101 -26.25 12.00 31.27
CA ARG A 101 -26.75 11.50 29.99
C ARG A 101 -25.51 11.21 29.11
N PRO A 102 -25.46 10.09 28.37
CA PRO A 102 -24.42 9.93 27.35
C PRO A 102 -24.47 11.15 26.42
N PRO A 103 -23.31 11.68 25.97
CA PRO A 103 -23.29 12.85 25.10
C PRO A 103 -24.18 12.57 23.90
N GLN A 104 -25.26 13.34 23.77
CA GLN A 104 -26.06 13.29 22.55
C GLN A 104 -25.17 13.84 21.45
N HIS A 105 -24.66 12.96 20.57
CA HIS A 105 -23.87 13.39 19.42
C HIS A 105 -24.67 14.43 18.65
N GLN A 106 -24.23 15.68 18.72
CA GLN A 106 -24.93 16.80 18.12
C GLN A 106 -24.82 16.67 16.60
N VAL A 107 -25.97 16.64 15.93
CA VAL A 107 -26.03 16.65 14.46
C VAL A 107 -26.08 18.11 14.00
N LEU A 108 -25.03 18.56 13.33
CA LEU A 108 -24.86 19.90 12.80
C LEU A 108 -25.17 19.91 11.29
N PRO A 109 -26.29 20.48 10.84
CA PRO A 109 -26.51 20.68 9.42
C PRO A 109 -25.54 21.74 8.89
N VAL A 110 -24.90 21.46 7.75
CA VAL A 110 -23.94 22.34 7.11
C VAL A 110 -24.55 22.84 5.80
N PRO A 111 -24.93 24.14 5.71
CA PRO A 111 -25.38 24.75 4.46
C PRO A 111 -24.36 24.58 3.32
N CYS A 112 -24.79 24.77 2.08
CA CYS A 112 -23.91 24.66 0.90
C CYS A 112 -22.94 25.85 0.78
N ASP A 113 -22.03 25.95 1.74
CA ASP A 113 -21.04 27.01 1.88
C ASP A 113 -19.78 26.49 2.60
N SER A 114 -18.61 26.73 2.02
CA SER A 114 -17.33 26.24 2.54
C SER A 114 -16.94 26.86 3.88
N ALA A 115 -17.30 28.12 4.13
CA ALA A 115 -17.00 28.75 5.42
C ALA A 115 -17.87 28.14 6.53
N GLN A 116 -19.12 27.78 6.22
CA GLN A 116 -19.98 27.03 7.15
C GLN A 116 -19.45 25.62 7.44
N LEU A 117 -18.88 24.93 6.45
CA LEU A 117 -18.20 23.65 6.68
C LEU A 117 -17.02 23.80 7.67
N ILE A 118 -16.16 24.79 7.44
CA ILE A 118 -15.02 25.09 8.32
C ILE A 118 -15.52 25.44 9.74
N ALA A 119 -16.51 26.32 9.85
CA ALA A 119 -17.07 26.73 11.14
C ALA A 119 -17.68 25.55 11.91
N ALA A 120 -18.37 24.64 11.22
CA ALA A 120 -18.94 23.44 11.83
C ALA A 120 -17.85 22.50 12.37
N LEU A 121 -16.73 22.34 11.66
CA LEU A 121 -15.59 21.54 12.12
C LEU A 121 -14.88 22.17 13.32
N VAL A 122 -14.65 23.49 13.31
CA VAL A 122 -14.08 24.22 14.46
C VAL A 122 -14.96 24.03 15.69
N ARG A 123 -16.28 24.18 15.52
CA ARG A 123 -17.25 23.97 16.59
C ARG A 123 -17.23 22.53 17.11
N ALA A 124 -17.23 21.55 16.22
CA ALA A 124 -17.20 20.14 16.59
C ALA A 124 -15.95 19.81 17.44
N ASN A 125 -14.78 20.33 17.06
CA ASN A 125 -13.57 20.17 17.86
C ASN A 125 -13.70 20.85 19.24
N ALA A 126 -14.24 22.07 19.31
CA ALA A 126 -14.40 22.79 20.58
C ALA A 126 -15.42 22.12 21.53
N GLU A 127 -16.40 21.41 20.99
CA GLU A 127 -17.46 20.73 21.74
C GLU A 127 -17.15 19.25 22.04
N GLY A 128 -15.97 18.74 21.64
CA GLY A 128 -15.53 17.38 21.93
C GLY A 128 -16.03 16.31 20.95
N GLY A 129 -16.51 16.71 19.76
CA GLY A 129 -16.98 15.85 18.68
C GLY A 129 -18.40 16.19 18.21
N ALA A 130 -18.72 15.86 16.96
CA ALA A 130 -20.05 16.06 16.39
C ALA A 130 -20.29 15.22 15.13
N THR A 131 -21.55 15.12 14.71
CA THR A 131 -21.91 14.65 13.36
C THR A 131 -22.26 15.85 12.49
N LEU A 132 -21.56 16.05 11.39
CA LEU A 132 -21.83 17.09 10.40
C LEU A 132 -22.60 16.47 9.24
N ARG A 133 -23.74 17.06 8.88
CA ARG A 133 -24.51 16.66 7.70
C ARG A 133 -24.36 17.71 6.62
N LEU A 134 -23.68 17.36 5.54
CA LEU A 134 -23.47 18.24 4.40
C LEU A 134 -24.76 18.40 3.59
N ALA A 135 -24.88 19.53 2.92
CA ALA A 135 -25.96 19.78 1.97
C ALA A 135 -25.86 18.78 0.80
N GLU A 136 -26.99 18.16 0.47
CA GLU A 136 -27.07 17.11 -0.54
C GLU A 136 -26.52 17.58 -1.89
N ASN A 137 -25.64 16.77 -2.49
CA ASN A 137 -24.99 17.02 -3.79
C ASN A 137 -24.29 18.40 -3.93
N CYS A 138 -24.01 19.08 -2.81
CA CYS A 138 -23.36 20.38 -2.81
C CYS A 138 -21.87 20.25 -3.17
N THR A 139 -21.30 21.29 -3.78
CA THR A 139 -19.84 21.43 -3.92
C THR A 139 -19.30 22.48 -2.97
N TYR A 140 -18.34 22.10 -2.14
CA TYR A 140 -17.62 22.93 -1.18
C TYR A 140 -16.21 23.25 -1.71
N PRO A 141 -16.03 24.36 -2.44
CA PRO A 141 -14.71 24.78 -2.92
C PRO A 141 -13.86 25.36 -1.78
N LEU A 142 -12.63 24.87 -1.63
CA LEU A 142 -11.62 25.42 -0.73
C LEU A 142 -10.56 26.13 -1.56
N THR A 143 -10.32 27.42 -1.28
CA THR A 143 -9.35 28.25 -2.02
C THR A 143 -8.05 28.49 -1.26
N HIS A 144 -8.02 28.24 0.04
CA HIS A 144 -6.85 28.43 0.90
C HIS A 144 -6.79 27.33 1.96
N ALA A 145 -5.58 27.10 2.49
CA ALA A 145 -5.39 26.28 3.68
C ALA A 145 -6.04 26.96 4.89
N PHE A 146 -6.59 26.17 5.81
CA PHE A 146 -7.08 26.67 7.09
C PHE A 146 -5.88 27.08 7.95
N GLN A 147 -5.84 28.34 8.38
CA GLN A 147 -4.78 28.82 9.28
C GLN A 147 -5.16 28.50 10.72
N GLN A 148 -4.53 27.48 11.29
CA GLN A 148 -4.54 27.22 12.72
C GLN A 148 -3.22 27.72 13.30
N ALA A 149 -3.28 28.49 14.38
CA ALA A 149 -2.09 28.79 15.17
C ALA A 149 -1.74 27.51 15.93
N ASP A 150 -0.88 26.69 15.34
CA ASP A 150 -0.39 25.46 15.96
C ASP A 150 0.55 25.83 17.13
N GLU A 151 -0.02 26.11 18.30
CA GLU A 151 0.69 25.98 19.57
C GLU A 151 0.76 24.48 19.88
N TYR A 152 1.81 23.83 19.38
CA TYR A 152 2.13 22.43 19.62
C TYR A 152 2.25 22.18 21.14
N ASP A 153 1.25 21.56 21.77
CA ASP A 153 1.19 21.36 23.23
C ASP A 153 1.68 19.98 23.72
N GLY A 154 2.16 19.12 22.81
CA GLY A 154 2.82 17.86 23.17
C GLY A 154 1.88 16.69 23.56
N GLY A 155 0.68 16.62 23.01
CA GLY A 155 -0.27 15.51 23.25
C GLY A 155 0.21 14.10 22.86
N ILE A 156 0.12 13.18 23.83
CA ILE A 156 0.13 11.69 23.81
C ILE A 156 0.90 11.02 22.65
N ARG A 157 2.20 11.28 22.53
CA ARG A 157 3.11 10.56 21.62
C ARG A 157 4.40 10.12 22.33
N ASP A 158 4.27 9.30 23.37
CA ASP A 158 5.46 8.78 24.07
C ASP A 158 5.33 7.34 24.58
N ALA A 159 4.39 6.54 24.05
CA ALA A 159 4.28 5.14 24.46
C ALA A 159 4.84 4.14 23.42
N ARG A 160 4.77 4.46 22.11
CA ARG A 160 5.28 3.57 21.04
C ARG A 160 6.60 4.06 20.44
N GLU A 161 6.77 5.36 20.22
CA GLU A 161 8.09 5.93 19.86
C GLU A 161 9.11 5.79 21.01
N ALA A 162 8.68 5.85 22.28
CA ALA A 162 9.53 5.51 23.42
C ALA A 162 9.80 4.00 23.56
N ALA A 163 8.92 3.13 23.04
CA ALA A 163 9.14 1.68 23.01
C ALA A 163 10.12 1.28 21.90
N ASP A 164 10.00 1.88 20.72
CA ASP A 164 10.91 1.66 19.59
C ASP A 164 12.30 2.27 19.88
N ALA A 165 12.36 3.41 20.59
CA ALA A 165 13.62 4.01 21.08
C ALA A 165 14.26 3.23 22.25
N ALA A 166 13.49 2.43 23.00
CA ALA A 166 14.01 1.58 24.07
C ALA A 166 14.69 0.29 23.55
N GLU A 167 14.38 -0.14 22.32
CA GLU A 167 14.94 -1.37 21.74
C GLU A 167 16.30 -1.16 21.04
N ASN A 168 16.59 0.06 20.53
CA ASN A 168 17.91 0.45 19.99
C ASN A 168 18.20 1.96 20.17
N PRO A 169 18.90 2.38 21.23
CA PRO A 169 19.03 3.80 21.60
C PRO A 169 19.99 4.65 20.73
N GLY A 170 20.52 4.11 19.62
CA GLY A 170 21.52 4.77 18.77
C GLY A 170 21.00 5.34 17.44
N ASP A 171 19.83 4.92 16.98
CA ASP A 171 19.31 5.21 15.63
C ASP A 171 17.97 5.98 15.64
N ALA A 172 17.51 6.43 16.81
CA ALA A 172 16.33 7.29 16.92
C ALA A 172 16.68 8.71 16.44
N GLU A 173 16.79 8.89 15.13
CA GLU A 173 16.70 10.20 14.52
C GLU A 173 15.31 10.75 14.86
N ALA A 174 15.25 11.93 15.50
CA ALA A 174 13.99 12.59 15.79
C ALA A 174 13.16 12.62 14.49
N PRO A 175 11.86 12.27 14.52
CA PRO A 175 11.07 12.26 13.30
C PRO A 175 11.21 13.63 12.63
N PRO A 176 11.60 13.70 11.34
CA PRO A 176 11.76 14.96 10.61
C PRO A 176 10.38 15.53 10.28
N ARG A 177 9.53 15.73 11.29
CA ARG A 177 8.22 16.34 11.13
C ARG A 177 8.34 17.80 11.48
N ASN A 178 8.39 18.63 10.44
CA ASN A 178 8.15 20.05 10.56
C ASN A 178 6.62 20.26 10.52
N PRO A 179 5.98 20.71 11.63
CA PRO A 179 4.54 21.02 11.64
C PRO A 179 4.14 22.02 10.55
N ALA A 180 5.08 22.83 10.04
CA ALA A 180 4.83 23.77 8.95
C ALA A 180 4.49 23.10 7.59
N ASP A 181 4.78 21.80 7.43
CA ASP A 181 4.50 21.03 6.21
C ASP A 181 3.12 20.34 6.23
N ASP A 182 2.43 20.33 7.38
CA ASP A 182 1.09 19.73 7.57
C ASP A 182 -0.03 20.75 7.24
N LYS A 183 -0.02 21.28 6.01
CA LYS A 183 -1.07 22.21 5.55
C LYS A 183 -2.33 21.45 5.12
N ALA A 184 -3.42 21.69 5.85
CA ALA A 184 -4.76 21.20 5.54
C ALA A 184 -5.72 22.36 5.18
N GLY A 185 -6.67 22.07 4.28
CA GLY A 185 -7.74 22.98 3.87
C GLY A 185 -8.86 23.09 4.90
N LEU A 186 -8.99 22.09 5.76
CA LEU A 186 -9.98 22.04 6.84
C LEU A 186 -9.27 21.91 8.20
N PRO A 187 -9.95 22.27 9.30
CA PRO A 187 -9.41 22.10 10.64
C PRO A 187 -8.95 20.66 10.90
N VAL A 188 -7.85 20.52 11.65
CA VAL A 188 -7.36 19.22 12.13
C VAL A 188 -8.43 18.55 13.00
N ILE A 189 -8.57 17.23 12.88
CA ILE A 189 -9.53 16.43 13.65
C ILE A 189 -8.86 15.90 14.92
N TYR A 190 -9.31 16.38 16.09
CA TYR A 190 -8.80 15.97 17.41
C TYR A 190 -9.78 15.09 18.20
N HIS A 191 -11.05 15.12 17.82
CA HIS A 191 -12.13 14.39 18.48
C HIS A 191 -12.91 13.53 17.48
N GLY A 192 -13.86 12.75 17.98
CA GLY A 192 -14.77 11.97 17.14
C GLY A 192 -15.65 12.87 16.29
N ILE A 193 -15.36 12.95 14.99
CA ILE A 193 -16.12 13.72 14.01
C ILE A 193 -16.63 12.80 12.92
N THR A 194 -17.95 12.78 12.73
CA THR A 194 -18.59 12.12 11.59
C THR A 194 -19.03 13.16 10.58
N ILE A 195 -18.74 12.94 9.30
CA ILE A 195 -19.19 13.77 8.18
C ILE A 195 -20.07 12.91 7.27
N GLU A 196 -21.37 13.20 7.27
CA GLU A 196 -22.36 12.62 6.37
C GLU A 196 -22.44 13.50 5.10
N GLY A 197 -21.86 13.02 4.01
CA GLY A 197 -21.68 13.77 2.78
C GLY A 197 -22.95 13.98 1.95
N SER A 198 -23.87 13.01 1.96
CA SER A 198 -25.07 13.05 1.10
C SER A 198 -24.74 13.35 -0.38
N GLY A 199 -23.66 12.75 -0.89
CA GLY A 199 -23.16 12.95 -2.26
C GLY A 199 -22.38 14.26 -2.48
N ALA A 200 -22.10 15.02 -1.44
CA ALA A 200 -21.38 16.28 -1.56
C ALA A 200 -19.93 16.09 -2.05
N THR A 201 -19.40 17.14 -2.67
CA THR A 201 -18.03 17.21 -3.16
C THR A 201 -17.24 18.28 -2.40
N ILE A 202 -16.11 17.92 -1.80
CA ILE A 202 -15.13 18.87 -1.29
C ILE A 202 -14.00 18.96 -2.32
N VAL A 203 -13.74 20.17 -2.82
CA VAL A 203 -12.81 20.37 -3.94
C VAL A 203 -11.80 21.46 -3.63
N ARG A 204 -10.54 21.17 -3.90
CA ARG A 204 -9.47 22.16 -3.85
C ARG A 204 -9.49 22.99 -5.12
N GLY A 205 -9.58 24.31 -4.98
CA GLY A 205 -9.59 25.26 -6.09
C GLY A 205 -8.36 25.12 -6.99
N VAL A 206 -8.51 25.34 -8.29
CA VAL A 206 -7.42 25.08 -9.26
C VAL A 206 -6.19 25.96 -9.00
N HIS A 207 -6.40 27.21 -8.60
CA HIS A 207 -5.36 28.20 -8.26
C HIS A 207 -5.04 28.27 -6.77
N ALA A 208 -5.64 27.38 -5.97
CA ALA A 208 -5.36 27.31 -4.54
C ALA A 208 -3.96 26.74 -4.31
N ASP A 209 -3.31 27.20 -3.24
CA ASP A 209 -2.07 26.64 -2.73
C ASP A 209 -2.19 25.12 -2.49
N GLU A 210 -1.05 24.45 -2.32
CA GLU A 210 -1.01 23.03 -1.98
C GLU A 210 -1.50 22.82 -0.54
N PHE A 211 -2.65 22.16 -0.39
CA PHE A 211 -3.12 21.57 0.85
C PHE A 211 -3.91 20.27 0.62
N ARG A 212 -3.87 19.39 1.63
CA ARG A 212 -4.77 18.23 1.76
C ARG A 212 -6.10 18.65 2.37
N PHE A 213 -7.12 17.80 2.37
CA PHE A 213 -8.40 18.12 3.02
C PHE A 213 -8.36 17.86 4.52
N PHE A 214 -7.94 16.67 4.92
CA PHE A 214 -8.05 16.21 6.30
C PHE A 214 -6.70 15.76 6.87
N THR A 215 -6.44 16.19 8.09
CA THR A 215 -5.42 15.62 8.99
C THR A 215 -6.13 15.15 10.25
N VAL A 216 -5.92 13.90 10.65
CA VAL A 216 -6.46 13.30 11.87
C VAL A 216 -5.30 12.90 12.78
N ARG A 217 -5.16 13.55 13.94
CA ARG A 217 -4.04 13.34 14.86
C ARG A 217 -4.49 13.39 16.32
N ASP A 218 -3.56 13.14 17.23
CA ASP A 218 -3.73 13.28 18.68
C ASP A 218 -4.94 12.52 19.26
N GLY A 219 -5.18 11.32 18.73
CA GLY A 219 -6.31 10.47 19.13
C GLY A 219 -7.64 10.79 18.43
N GLY A 220 -7.66 11.72 17.48
CA GLY A 220 -8.84 12.03 16.69
C GLY A 220 -9.41 10.83 15.93
N GLU A 221 -10.73 10.86 15.72
CA GLU A 221 -11.45 9.83 14.98
C GLU A 221 -12.29 10.48 13.89
N LEU A 222 -12.02 10.15 12.63
CA LEU A 222 -12.78 10.68 11.49
C LEU A 222 -13.65 9.58 10.88
N THR A 223 -14.96 9.79 10.82
CA THR A 223 -15.84 8.98 9.97
C THR A 223 -16.30 9.83 8.78
N LEU A 224 -15.93 9.44 7.57
CA LEU A 224 -16.31 10.13 6.34
C LEU A 224 -17.22 9.22 5.51
N LYS A 225 -18.43 9.70 5.19
CA LYS A 225 -19.44 8.93 4.46
C LYS A 225 -19.96 9.67 3.24
N ASP A 226 -20.04 8.99 2.10
CA ASP A 226 -20.70 9.49 0.88
C ASP A 226 -20.23 10.88 0.43
N VAL A 227 -18.91 11.11 0.48
CA VAL A 227 -18.25 12.35 0.05
C VAL A 227 -17.33 12.09 -1.13
N THR A 228 -17.27 13.03 -2.08
CA THR A 228 -16.22 13.09 -3.09
C THR A 228 -15.15 14.11 -2.69
N LEU A 229 -13.87 13.69 -2.61
CA LEU A 229 -12.71 14.56 -2.43
C LEU A 229 -11.98 14.73 -3.75
N ARG A 230 -11.80 15.97 -4.21
CA ARG A 230 -11.23 16.26 -5.56
C ARG A 230 -10.03 17.16 -5.52
N ASN A 231 -8.96 16.72 -6.19
CA ASN A 231 -7.75 17.50 -6.45
C ASN A 231 -7.01 17.93 -5.17
N GLY A 232 -7.09 17.15 -4.09
CA GLY A 232 -6.24 17.37 -2.92
C GLY A 232 -4.78 17.34 -3.32
N ARG A 233 -3.96 18.23 -2.76
CA ARG A 233 -2.55 18.33 -3.16
C ARG A 233 -1.68 18.70 -1.98
N SER A 234 -0.72 17.86 -1.60
CA SER A 234 0.19 18.18 -0.50
C SER A 234 1.66 18.07 -0.90
N ALA A 235 2.47 18.97 -0.35
CA ALA A 235 3.93 18.87 -0.37
C ALA A 235 4.45 17.71 0.50
N ALA A 236 3.67 17.30 1.50
CA ALA A 236 3.93 16.17 2.39
C ALA A 236 3.01 14.95 2.07
N GLU A 237 3.00 13.94 2.94
CA GLU A 237 2.29 12.67 2.75
C GLU A 237 0.78 12.84 2.76
N GLY A 238 0.02 12.06 1.99
CA GLY A 238 -1.44 12.15 1.99
C GLY A 238 -1.93 13.35 1.17
N GLY A 239 -2.27 13.13 -0.10
CA GLY A 239 -2.74 14.22 -0.97
C GLY A 239 -4.10 14.77 -0.57
N SER A 240 -4.98 13.93 -0.01
CA SER A 240 -6.31 14.32 0.46
C SER A 240 -6.51 14.06 1.95
N ILE A 241 -6.08 12.90 2.45
CA ILE A 241 -6.27 12.49 3.85
C ILE A 241 -4.95 12.00 4.42
N HIS A 242 -4.62 12.44 5.63
CA HIS A 242 -3.55 11.89 6.45
C HIS A 242 -4.10 11.49 7.81
N ILE A 243 -3.98 10.20 8.13
CA ILE A 243 -4.33 9.63 9.42
C ILE A 243 -3.01 9.40 10.12
N VAL A 244 -2.75 10.18 11.16
CA VAL A 244 -1.47 10.13 11.84
C VAL A 244 -1.49 8.99 12.88
N HIS A 245 -0.31 8.46 13.22
CA HIS A 245 -0.15 7.49 14.31
C HIS A 245 -0.94 7.87 15.57
N GLY A 246 -1.69 6.90 16.09
CA GLY A 246 -2.57 7.03 17.26
C GLY A 246 -3.99 7.49 16.91
N ALA A 247 -4.24 7.96 15.69
CA ALA A 247 -5.55 8.38 15.22
C ALA A 247 -6.26 7.28 14.42
N SER A 248 -7.56 7.45 14.18
CA SER A 248 -8.35 6.52 13.39
C SER A 248 -9.23 7.20 12.35
N ALA A 249 -9.50 6.47 11.26
CA ALA A 249 -10.52 6.88 10.32
C ALA A 249 -11.34 5.72 9.76
N VAL A 250 -12.61 6.00 9.50
CA VAL A 250 -13.55 5.18 8.75
C VAL A 250 -13.94 5.94 7.48
N VAL A 251 -13.68 5.34 6.32
CA VAL A 251 -13.94 5.92 5.00
C VAL A 251 -14.93 5.01 4.27
N GLU A 252 -16.17 5.46 4.10
CA GLU A 252 -17.28 4.64 3.60
C GLU A 252 -18.00 5.34 2.44
N GLY A 253 -18.11 4.70 1.27
CA GLY A 253 -18.79 5.35 0.12
C GLY A 253 -18.05 6.57 -0.42
N VAL A 254 -16.75 6.72 -0.14
CA VAL A 254 -15.98 7.92 -0.48
C VAL A 254 -15.29 7.77 -1.82
N THR A 255 -15.32 8.82 -2.63
CA THR A 255 -14.54 8.89 -3.87
C THR A 255 -13.41 9.92 -3.74
N VAL A 256 -12.16 9.50 -3.89
CA VAL A 256 -11.01 10.41 -3.96
C VAL A 256 -10.45 10.45 -5.37
N LEU A 257 -10.52 11.62 -6.00
CA LEU A 257 -10.21 11.83 -7.41
C LEU A 257 -9.04 12.82 -7.59
N GLY A 258 -8.04 12.41 -8.37
CA GLY A 258 -7.01 13.31 -8.88
C GLY A 258 -6.12 13.94 -7.80
N SER A 259 -5.99 13.30 -6.64
CA SER A 259 -5.19 13.84 -5.54
C SER A 259 -3.70 13.56 -5.76
N THR A 260 -2.84 14.44 -5.26
CA THR A 260 -1.39 14.33 -5.43
C THR A 260 -0.65 14.55 -4.13
N SER A 261 0.22 13.60 -3.75
CA SER A 261 1.28 13.82 -2.75
C SER A 261 2.62 14.03 -3.44
N ARG A 262 3.36 15.05 -3.00
CA ARG A 262 4.71 15.35 -3.46
C ARG A 262 5.80 15.02 -2.43
N SER A 263 5.44 14.36 -1.33
CA SER A 263 6.41 13.96 -0.29
C SER A 263 7.57 13.20 -0.95
N THR A 264 8.79 13.65 -0.67
CA THR A 264 10.01 13.08 -1.24
C THR A 264 10.29 11.67 -0.73
N GLU A 265 9.85 11.36 0.48
CA GLU A 265 10.16 10.11 1.20
C GLU A 265 8.94 9.23 1.49
N GLY A 266 7.74 9.81 1.50
CA GLY A 266 6.47 9.14 1.77
C GLY A 266 5.59 8.97 0.53
N GLY A 267 4.30 9.26 0.66
CA GLY A 267 3.35 9.16 -0.46
C GLY A 267 1.90 9.11 -0.02
N GLY A 268 1.10 8.22 -0.61
CA GLY A 268 -0.35 8.15 -0.40
C GLY A 268 -1.05 9.25 -1.19
N GLY A 269 -0.96 9.20 -2.52
CA GLY A 269 -1.42 10.26 -3.40
C GLY A 269 -2.86 10.70 -3.11
N ALA A 270 -3.73 9.79 -2.67
CA ALA A 270 -5.00 10.11 -2.01
C ALA A 270 -4.88 10.10 -0.48
N ILE A 271 -4.53 8.94 0.08
CA ILE A 271 -4.60 8.67 1.52
C ILE A 271 -3.25 8.17 2.00
N PHE A 272 -2.74 8.80 3.05
CA PHE A 272 -1.67 8.22 3.86
C PHE A 272 -2.23 7.81 5.23
N ASN A 273 -2.11 6.52 5.54
CA ASN A 273 -2.51 5.96 6.83
C ASN A 273 -1.29 5.53 7.63
N ASP A 274 -1.00 6.27 8.70
CA ASP A 274 -0.01 5.94 9.73
C ASP A 274 -0.68 5.54 11.07
N GLY A 275 -2.01 5.61 11.12
CA GLY A 275 -2.85 5.21 12.25
C GLY A 275 -3.65 3.94 11.97
N ASN A 276 -4.95 3.97 12.25
CA ASN A 276 -5.88 2.90 11.95
C ASN A 276 -6.91 3.33 10.90
N LEU A 277 -7.02 2.57 9.80
CA LEU A 277 -7.94 2.87 8.72
C LEU A 277 -8.87 1.68 8.44
N LEU A 278 -10.17 1.95 8.46
CA LEU A 278 -11.18 1.12 7.82
C LEU A 278 -11.68 1.83 6.56
N ILE A 279 -11.58 1.18 5.40
CA ILE A 279 -12.09 1.72 4.13
C ILE A 279 -13.02 0.72 3.46
N ASN A 280 -14.24 1.18 3.16
CA ASN A 280 -15.32 0.36 2.61
C ASN A 280 -15.98 1.07 1.43
N ASP A 281 -16.34 0.29 0.40
CA ASP A 281 -17.24 0.75 -0.68
C ASP A 281 -16.78 2.06 -1.34
N SER A 282 -15.47 2.24 -1.46
CA SER A 282 -14.85 3.52 -1.83
C SER A 282 -14.11 3.44 -3.16
N LYS A 283 -13.76 4.59 -3.73
CA LYS A 283 -13.05 4.69 -5.02
C LYS A 283 -11.88 5.64 -4.92
N LEU A 284 -10.69 5.18 -5.28
CA LEU A 284 -9.47 5.98 -5.39
C LEU A 284 -9.05 6.00 -6.85
N ILE A 285 -9.28 7.13 -7.52
CA ILE A 285 -9.11 7.26 -8.97
C ILE A 285 -8.13 8.37 -9.34
N GLY A 286 -7.16 8.05 -10.18
CA GLY A 286 -6.26 9.05 -10.78
C GLY A 286 -5.32 9.74 -9.79
N ASN A 287 -5.06 9.12 -8.63
CA ASN A 287 -4.24 9.72 -7.58
C ASN A 287 -2.76 9.42 -7.80
N ARG A 288 -1.90 10.34 -7.32
CA ARG A 288 -0.47 10.34 -7.70
C ARG A 288 0.45 10.59 -6.51
N ALA A 289 1.41 9.70 -6.29
CA ALA A 289 2.55 9.93 -5.41
C ALA A 289 3.78 10.26 -6.28
N VAL A 290 4.06 11.55 -6.46
CA VAL A 290 5.04 12.05 -7.46
C VAL A 290 6.40 12.42 -6.88
N GLY A 291 6.58 12.31 -5.57
CA GLY A 291 7.89 12.54 -4.95
C GLY A 291 8.91 11.46 -5.33
N ALA A 292 10.19 11.75 -5.11
CA ALA A 292 11.29 10.92 -5.59
C ALA A 292 11.24 9.46 -5.08
N GLN A 293 10.75 9.24 -3.86
CA GLN A 293 10.49 7.91 -3.29
C GLN A 293 9.00 7.67 -3.06
N GLY A 294 8.14 8.27 -3.89
CA GLY A 294 6.69 8.27 -3.76
C GLY A 294 6.11 6.87 -3.74
N LYS A 295 5.40 6.53 -2.65
CA LYS A 295 4.75 5.21 -2.45
C LYS A 295 3.23 5.36 -2.41
N GLY A 296 2.47 4.36 -2.86
CA GLY A 296 1.01 4.34 -2.72
C GLY A 296 0.34 5.45 -3.52
N GLY A 297 0.22 5.29 -4.83
CA GLY A 297 -0.38 6.31 -5.70
C GLY A 297 -1.82 6.63 -5.29
N GLY A 298 -2.60 5.59 -4.98
CA GLY A 298 -3.88 5.72 -4.29
C GLY A 298 -3.66 5.84 -2.79
N LEU A 299 -3.19 4.76 -2.17
CA LEU A 299 -3.08 4.65 -0.72
C LEU A 299 -1.69 4.16 -0.30
N LEU A 300 -1.10 4.84 0.67
CA LEU A 300 0.06 4.37 1.41
C LEU A 300 -0.37 3.98 2.82
N ASN A 301 -0.16 2.72 3.20
CA ASN A 301 -0.37 2.22 4.54
C ASN A 301 0.98 2.04 5.24
N GLY A 302 1.20 2.83 6.29
CA GLY A 302 2.26 2.72 7.30
C GLY A 302 1.74 2.23 8.66
N GLY A 303 0.41 2.18 8.86
CA GLY A 303 -0.23 1.73 10.10
C GLY A 303 -0.97 0.40 9.96
N VAL A 304 -2.19 0.35 10.51
CA VAL A 304 -3.12 -0.79 10.36
C VAL A 304 -4.24 -0.40 9.43
N MET A 305 -4.52 -1.26 8.45
CA MET A 305 -5.61 -1.04 7.49
C MET A 305 -6.44 -2.30 7.28
N THR A 306 -7.76 -2.13 7.28
CA THR A 306 -8.72 -3.10 6.78
C THR A 306 -9.53 -2.48 5.65
N MET A 307 -9.65 -3.18 4.53
CA MET A 307 -10.29 -2.69 3.32
C MET A 307 -11.25 -3.68 2.70
N HIS A 308 -12.45 -3.21 2.35
CA HIS A 308 -13.46 -3.98 1.63
C HIS A 308 -14.01 -3.22 0.43
N ARG A 309 -14.28 -3.93 -0.67
CA ARG A 309 -15.07 -3.42 -1.81
C ARG A 309 -14.62 -2.05 -2.31
N THR A 310 -13.30 -1.86 -2.42
CA THR A 310 -12.72 -0.58 -2.81
C THR A 310 -12.06 -0.69 -4.18
N GLU A 311 -12.27 0.31 -5.03
CA GLU A 311 -11.71 0.40 -6.37
C GLU A 311 -10.49 1.31 -6.40
N PHE A 312 -9.38 0.83 -6.95
CA PHE A 312 -8.17 1.61 -7.26
C PHE A 312 -7.98 1.63 -8.76
N ARG A 313 -8.19 2.80 -9.38
CA ARG A 313 -8.06 2.95 -10.83
C ARG A 313 -7.15 4.10 -11.24
N HIS A 314 -6.28 3.88 -12.23
CA HIS A 314 -5.40 4.92 -12.79
C HIS A 314 -4.51 5.64 -11.77
N ASN A 315 -4.20 5.00 -10.65
CA ASN A 315 -3.31 5.58 -9.67
C ASN A 315 -1.85 5.35 -10.06
N SER A 316 -0.98 6.28 -9.68
CA SER A 316 0.44 6.18 -10.02
C SER A 316 1.36 6.53 -8.85
N ALA A 317 2.40 5.74 -8.67
CA ALA A 317 3.49 6.00 -7.73
C ALA A 317 4.83 5.98 -8.47
N VAL A 318 5.80 6.73 -7.97
CA VAL A 318 7.17 6.68 -8.52
C VAL A 318 7.85 5.37 -8.12
N SER A 319 7.70 4.93 -6.88
CA SER A 319 8.43 3.77 -6.35
C SER A 319 7.54 2.54 -6.20
N TYR A 320 6.64 2.52 -5.22
CA TYR A 320 5.96 1.29 -4.80
C TYR A 320 4.46 1.47 -4.80
N GLY A 321 3.71 0.48 -5.31
CA GLY A 321 2.26 0.41 -5.16
C GLY A 321 1.54 1.52 -5.89
N GLY A 322 1.23 1.32 -7.17
CA GLY A 322 0.49 2.32 -7.95
C GLY A 322 -0.89 2.55 -7.36
N GLY A 323 -1.61 1.48 -7.06
CA GLY A 323 -2.86 1.52 -6.30
C GLY A 323 -2.60 1.63 -4.80
N LEU A 324 -2.05 0.56 -4.22
CA LEU A 324 -1.81 0.42 -2.78
C LEU A 324 -0.35 0.05 -2.49
N ALA A 325 0.28 0.77 -1.57
CA ALA A 325 1.53 0.35 -0.95
C ALA A 325 1.32 0.07 0.53
N ASN A 326 1.65 -1.15 0.97
CA ASN A 326 1.76 -1.51 2.38
C ASN A 326 3.24 -1.57 2.76
N PHE A 327 3.69 -0.66 3.62
CA PHE A 327 5.10 -0.47 3.91
C PHE A 327 5.35 -0.46 5.42
N ARG A 328 6.09 -1.45 5.92
CA ARG A 328 6.36 -1.62 7.37
C ARG A 328 5.09 -1.68 8.23
N ALA A 329 4.04 -2.27 7.67
CA ALA A 329 2.68 -2.11 8.14
C ALA A 329 1.86 -3.40 8.04
N ALA A 330 0.64 -3.37 8.58
CA ALA A 330 -0.32 -4.48 8.52
C ALA A 330 -1.54 -4.06 7.68
N GLY A 331 -1.86 -4.84 6.66
CA GLY A 331 -2.97 -4.56 5.75
C GLY A 331 -3.78 -5.79 5.40
N GLU A 332 -5.10 -5.66 5.43
CA GLU A 332 -6.05 -6.68 4.97
C GLU A 332 -6.95 -6.10 3.89
N VAL A 333 -7.01 -6.77 2.75
CA VAL A 333 -7.77 -6.36 1.57
C VAL A 333 -8.72 -7.48 1.15
N HIS A 334 -9.98 -7.14 0.97
CA HIS A 334 -11.05 -8.06 0.61
C HIS A 334 -11.90 -7.50 -0.52
N SER A 335 -12.31 -8.35 -1.46
CA SER A 335 -13.36 -8.03 -2.46
C SER A 335 -13.08 -6.72 -3.21
N SER A 336 -11.82 -6.43 -3.52
CA SER A 336 -11.37 -5.13 -4.01
C SER A 336 -10.72 -5.23 -5.40
N THR A 337 -10.68 -4.11 -6.12
CA THR A 337 -10.25 -4.08 -7.53
C THR A 337 -9.11 -3.09 -7.72
N PHE A 338 -8.01 -3.54 -8.33
CA PHE A 338 -6.84 -2.74 -8.70
C PHE A 338 -6.64 -2.80 -10.21
N VAL A 339 -7.03 -1.73 -10.91
CA VAL A 339 -7.02 -1.69 -12.36
C VAL A 339 -6.24 -0.50 -12.92
N GLN A 340 -5.41 -0.74 -13.93
CA GLN A 340 -4.70 0.33 -14.67
C GLN A 340 -3.84 1.24 -13.79
N ASN A 341 -3.28 0.70 -12.70
CA ASN A 341 -2.37 1.41 -11.84
C ASN A 341 -0.92 1.21 -12.28
N ASN A 342 -0.05 2.17 -11.96
CA ASN A 342 1.34 2.17 -12.39
C ASN A 342 2.33 2.51 -11.27
N ALA A 343 3.40 1.74 -11.14
CA ALA A 343 4.53 2.05 -10.23
C ALA A 343 5.85 1.47 -10.73
N ALA A 344 6.98 1.78 -10.11
CA ALA A 344 8.20 1.02 -10.39
C ALA A 344 8.09 -0.44 -9.90
N GLN A 345 7.50 -0.66 -8.71
CA GLN A 345 7.24 -2.02 -8.20
C GLN A 345 5.82 -2.18 -7.68
N GLY A 346 5.13 -3.23 -8.13
CA GLY A 346 3.74 -3.51 -7.74
C GLY A 346 2.78 -2.48 -8.32
N GLY A 347 2.44 -2.62 -9.60
CA GLY A 347 1.56 -1.65 -10.28
C GLY A 347 0.23 -1.51 -9.56
N GLY A 348 -0.41 -2.64 -9.22
CA GLY A 348 -1.62 -2.68 -8.41
C GLY A 348 -1.31 -2.53 -6.92
N VAL A 349 -0.70 -3.57 -6.32
CA VAL A 349 -0.40 -3.63 -4.89
C VAL A 349 1.07 -3.94 -4.66
N ALA A 350 1.66 -3.30 -3.66
CA ALA A 350 3.01 -3.60 -3.23
C ALA A 350 3.10 -3.77 -1.71
N SER A 351 3.84 -4.80 -1.27
CA SER A 351 4.04 -5.18 0.14
C SER A 351 5.53 -5.21 0.43
N PHE A 352 6.00 -4.32 1.31
CA PHE A 352 7.43 -4.09 1.59
C PHE A 352 7.71 -4.09 3.10
N SER A 353 8.53 -5.04 3.56
CA SER A 353 8.80 -5.25 5.01
C SER A 353 7.52 -5.27 5.84
N ALA A 354 6.46 -5.85 5.28
CA ALA A 354 5.08 -5.71 5.75
C ALA A 354 4.37 -7.07 5.84
N ARG A 355 3.18 -7.06 6.45
CA ARG A 355 2.24 -8.19 6.44
C ARG A 355 0.97 -7.78 5.71
N THR A 356 0.72 -8.43 4.59
CA THR A 356 -0.40 -8.10 3.72
C THR A 356 -1.24 -9.33 3.45
N LYS A 357 -2.55 -9.21 3.59
CA LYS A 357 -3.52 -10.21 3.14
C LYS A 357 -4.36 -9.62 2.02
N VAL A 358 -4.49 -10.35 0.91
CA VAL A 358 -5.32 -9.95 -0.23
C VAL A 358 -6.21 -11.11 -0.62
N PHE A 359 -7.52 -10.92 -0.46
CA PHE A 359 -8.51 -11.97 -0.65
C PHE A 359 -9.60 -11.54 -1.61
N ASP A 360 -10.09 -12.50 -2.41
CA ASP A 360 -11.27 -12.32 -3.27
C ASP A 360 -11.17 -11.05 -4.12
N SER A 361 -10.03 -10.81 -4.77
CA SER A 361 -9.74 -9.50 -5.37
C SER A 361 -9.25 -9.62 -6.81
N LEU A 362 -9.47 -8.56 -7.58
CA LEU A 362 -9.03 -8.45 -8.96
C LEU A 362 -7.84 -7.49 -9.07
N VAL A 363 -6.75 -7.94 -9.68
CA VAL A 363 -5.57 -7.14 -9.99
C VAL A 363 -5.33 -7.25 -11.50
N ALA A 364 -5.77 -6.24 -12.26
CA ALA A 364 -5.74 -6.33 -13.72
C ALA A 364 -5.22 -5.09 -14.45
N HIS A 365 -4.60 -5.29 -15.62
CA HIS A 365 -4.13 -4.20 -16.49
C HIS A 365 -3.18 -3.21 -15.80
N ASN A 366 -2.50 -3.61 -14.74
CA ASN A 366 -1.53 -2.77 -14.04
C ASN A 366 -0.17 -2.90 -14.71
N SER A 367 0.64 -1.84 -14.62
CA SER A 367 1.98 -1.80 -15.17
C SER A 367 3.03 -1.50 -14.11
N ALA A 368 4.17 -2.18 -14.17
CA ALA A 368 5.31 -1.84 -13.36
C ALA A 368 6.64 -2.14 -14.05
N GLU A 369 7.75 -1.77 -13.41
CA GLU A 369 9.05 -2.35 -13.78
C GLU A 369 9.13 -3.78 -13.25
N VAL A 370 8.79 -3.99 -11.98
CA VAL A 370 8.80 -5.31 -11.32
C VAL A 370 7.46 -5.60 -10.66
N GLY A 371 6.87 -6.75 -10.94
CA GLY A 371 5.56 -7.11 -10.37
C GLY A 371 4.47 -6.24 -10.96
N GLY A 372 4.10 -6.47 -12.22
CA GLY A 372 3.13 -5.63 -12.94
C GLY A 372 1.82 -5.49 -12.16
N GLY A 373 1.30 -6.60 -11.65
CA GLY A 373 0.16 -6.61 -10.72
C GLY A 373 0.59 -6.42 -9.27
N LEU A 374 1.39 -7.36 -8.76
CA LEU A 374 1.78 -7.45 -7.35
C LEU A 374 3.29 -7.48 -7.15
N ALA A 375 3.78 -6.76 -6.14
CA ALA A 375 5.15 -6.91 -5.65
C ALA A 375 5.17 -7.24 -4.15
N ASN A 376 5.97 -8.24 -3.78
CA ASN A 376 6.23 -8.64 -2.40
C ASN A 376 7.74 -8.63 -2.15
N SER A 377 8.22 -7.80 -1.22
CA SER A 377 9.66 -7.68 -0.96
C SER A 377 9.95 -7.65 0.53
N ASP A 378 10.77 -8.58 1.00
CA ASP A 378 11.09 -8.74 2.43
C ASP A 378 9.82 -8.82 3.30
N ALA A 379 8.75 -9.39 2.74
CA ALA A 379 7.40 -9.29 3.29
C ALA A 379 6.65 -10.62 3.22
N VAL A 380 5.58 -10.69 4.02
CA VAL A 380 4.62 -11.78 4.00
C VAL A 380 3.35 -11.29 3.29
N LEU A 381 3.09 -11.85 2.11
CA LEU A 381 1.88 -11.59 1.34
C LEU A 381 1.07 -12.89 1.26
N ILE A 382 -0.09 -12.93 1.89
CA ILE A 382 -1.03 -14.06 1.80
C ILE A 382 -2.10 -13.70 0.79
N ALA A 383 -2.16 -14.44 -0.32
CA ALA A 383 -3.11 -14.23 -1.39
C ALA A 383 -4.06 -15.44 -1.51
N ARG A 384 -5.37 -15.17 -1.56
CA ARG A 384 -6.38 -16.22 -1.76
C ARG A 384 -7.52 -15.74 -2.64
N GLN A 385 -8.04 -16.60 -3.51
CA GLN A 385 -9.15 -16.23 -4.41
C GLN A 385 -8.84 -14.96 -5.20
N LEU A 386 -7.60 -14.85 -5.66
CA LEU A 386 -7.13 -13.68 -6.38
C LEU A 386 -7.16 -13.94 -7.88
N THR A 387 -7.62 -12.97 -8.66
CA THR A 387 -7.44 -12.96 -10.11
C THR A 387 -6.40 -11.90 -10.46
N VAL A 388 -5.22 -12.33 -10.92
CA VAL A 388 -4.14 -11.46 -11.40
C VAL A 388 -4.01 -11.62 -12.90
N ARG A 389 -4.55 -10.67 -13.67
CA ARG A 389 -4.60 -10.80 -15.13
C ARG A 389 -4.18 -9.60 -15.94
N ASP A 390 -3.64 -9.85 -17.12
CA ASP A 390 -3.33 -8.82 -18.11
C ASP A 390 -2.41 -7.71 -17.57
N ASN A 391 -1.57 -8.01 -16.57
CA ASN A 391 -0.62 -7.06 -16.02
C ASN A 391 0.70 -7.13 -16.80
N ALA A 392 1.42 -6.01 -16.82
CA ALA A 392 2.64 -5.85 -17.60
C ALA A 392 3.83 -5.42 -16.74
N ALA A 393 4.98 -6.10 -16.89
CA ALA A 393 6.25 -5.72 -16.28
C ALA A 393 7.34 -5.46 -17.32
N SER A 394 8.16 -4.42 -17.11
CA SER A 394 9.30 -4.14 -17.99
C SER A 394 10.56 -4.91 -17.62
N VAL A 395 10.68 -5.40 -16.39
CA VAL A 395 11.88 -6.09 -15.86
C VAL A 395 11.58 -7.52 -15.43
N SER A 396 10.58 -7.78 -14.57
CA SER A 396 10.28 -9.15 -14.11
C SER A 396 8.93 -9.25 -13.42
N GLY A 397 8.34 -10.45 -13.40
CA GLY A 397 7.06 -10.70 -12.71
C GLY A 397 5.92 -9.93 -13.36
N GLY A 398 5.46 -10.35 -14.55
CA GLY A 398 4.34 -9.68 -15.23
C GLY A 398 3.11 -9.59 -14.33
N GLY A 399 2.72 -10.71 -13.73
CA GLY A 399 1.67 -10.77 -12.72
C GLY A 399 2.19 -10.42 -11.34
N ILE A 400 3.04 -11.28 -10.79
CA ILE A 400 3.53 -11.21 -9.42
C ILE A 400 5.05 -11.28 -9.40
N SER A 401 5.69 -10.44 -8.58
CA SER A 401 7.09 -10.58 -8.22
C SER A 401 7.24 -10.69 -6.70
N THR A 402 8.00 -11.69 -6.24
CA THR A 402 8.37 -11.86 -4.84
C THR A 402 9.88 -11.93 -4.67
N PHE A 403 10.42 -11.15 -3.74
CA PHE A 403 11.85 -11.06 -3.42
C PHE A 403 12.08 -11.16 -1.91
N GLN A 404 12.89 -12.12 -1.46
CA GLN A 404 13.13 -12.37 -0.03
C GLN A 404 11.83 -12.48 0.80
N GLY A 405 10.73 -12.91 0.18
CA GLY A 405 9.40 -12.88 0.76
C GLY A 405 8.78 -14.26 0.93
N LEU A 406 7.66 -14.29 1.66
CA LEU A 406 6.78 -15.45 1.77
C LEU A 406 5.47 -15.15 1.04
N LEU A 407 5.11 -16.01 0.09
CA LEU A 407 3.89 -15.88 -0.70
C LEU A 407 3.13 -17.21 -0.76
N PRO A 408 2.19 -17.45 0.18
CA PRO A 408 1.13 -18.43 0.00
C PRO A 408 0.07 -17.86 -0.94
N LEU A 409 -0.20 -18.60 -2.00
CA LEU A 409 -1.15 -18.28 -3.05
C LEU A 409 -2.13 -19.46 -3.18
N ASP A 410 -3.38 -19.22 -2.80
CA ASP A 410 -4.40 -20.23 -2.67
C ASP A 410 -5.60 -19.93 -3.59
N ASP A 411 -6.15 -20.95 -4.24
CA ASP A 411 -7.40 -20.87 -5.00
C ASP A 411 -7.45 -19.67 -5.97
N SER A 412 -6.34 -19.37 -6.66
CA SER A 412 -6.13 -18.12 -7.42
C SER A 412 -5.82 -18.37 -8.89
N VAL A 413 -6.04 -17.36 -9.74
CA VAL A 413 -5.77 -17.40 -11.18
C VAL A 413 -4.80 -16.29 -11.57
N ILE A 414 -3.69 -16.65 -12.18
CA ILE A 414 -2.63 -15.75 -12.67
C ILE A 414 -2.56 -15.95 -14.19
N SER A 415 -3.16 -15.04 -14.95
CA SER A 415 -3.38 -15.26 -16.39
C SER A 415 -3.08 -14.08 -17.30
N GLY A 416 -2.61 -14.32 -18.53
CA GLY A 416 -2.44 -13.25 -19.52
C GLY A 416 -1.41 -12.18 -19.14
N ASN A 417 -0.56 -12.41 -18.14
CA ASN A 417 0.39 -11.41 -17.68
C ASN A 417 1.65 -11.45 -18.56
N THR A 418 2.19 -10.27 -18.87
CA THR A 418 3.33 -10.11 -19.78
C THR A 418 4.53 -9.50 -19.07
N THR A 419 5.73 -10.00 -19.34
CA THR A 419 6.98 -9.35 -18.93
C THR A 419 8.01 -9.28 -20.05
N ARG A 420 8.87 -8.25 -20.03
CA ARG A 420 10.08 -8.18 -20.87
C ARG A 420 11.32 -8.83 -20.23
N GLY A 421 11.23 -9.35 -19.02
CA GLY A 421 12.27 -10.20 -18.42
C GLY A 421 11.73 -11.54 -18.00
N ASN A 422 11.95 -11.97 -16.77
CA ASN A 422 11.61 -13.34 -16.33
C ASN A 422 10.33 -13.37 -15.49
N GLY A 423 9.63 -14.52 -15.50
CA GLY A 423 8.40 -14.68 -14.72
C GLY A 423 7.23 -13.91 -15.34
N GLY A 424 6.62 -14.44 -16.40
CA GLY A 424 5.42 -13.82 -16.99
C GLY A 424 4.29 -13.75 -15.98
N GLY A 425 3.93 -14.90 -15.41
CA GLY A 425 3.00 -15.02 -14.30
C GLY A 425 3.67 -14.62 -13.00
N ILE A 426 4.65 -15.43 -12.54
CA ILE A 426 5.28 -15.25 -11.23
C ILE A 426 6.81 -15.25 -11.34
N HIS A 427 7.43 -14.21 -10.79
CA HIS A 427 8.87 -14.15 -10.53
C HIS A 427 9.13 -14.33 -9.03
N SER A 428 9.96 -15.29 -8.65
CA SER A 428 10.28 -15.61 -7.25
C SER A 428 11.79 -15.68 -7.05
N GLU A 429 12.35 -14.71 -6.33
CA GLU A 429 13.78 -14.66 -5.99
C GLU A 429 13.98 -14.71 -4.48
N LYS A 430 14.83 -15.62 -4.01
CA LYS A 430 15.16 -15.80 -2.58
C LYS A 430 13.93 -15.93 -1.68
N SER A 431 12.81 -16.38 -2.27
CA SER A 431 11.49 -16.35 -1.65
C SER A 431 10.97 -17.77 -1.42
N ASN A 432 9.98 -17.87 -0.55
CA ASN A 432 9.20 -19.09 -0.35
C ASN A 432 7.82 -18.90 -0.98
N LEU A 433 7.61 -19.54 -2.12
CA LEU A 433 6.36 -19.51 -2.86
C LEU A 433 5.59 -20.83 -2.65
N LEU A 434 4.33 -20.73 -2.25
CA LEU A 434 3.43 -21.87 -2.10
C LEU A 434 2.21 -21.63 -2.96
N VAL A 435 2.00 -22.45 -3.99
CA VAL A 435 0.88 -22.31 -4.93
C VAL A 435 -0.06 -23.51 -4.76
N ARG A 436 -1.27 -23.28 -4.25
CA ARG A 436 -2.24 -24.36 -4.00
C ARG A 436 -3.58 -24.11 -4.66
N GLY A 437 -4.15 -25.13 -5.30
CA GLY A 437 -5.47 -25.01 -5.94
C GLY A 437 -5.54 -23.88 -6.97
N SER A 438 -4.41 -23.49 -7.55
CA SER A 438 -4.26 -22.25 -8.31
C SER A 438 -3.76 -22.50 -9.72
N ASP A 439 -4.10 -21.58 -10.62
CA ASP A 439 -3.79 -21.65 -12.04
C ASP A 439 -2.84 -20.53 -12.44
N VAL A 440 -1.75 -20.89 -13.14
CA VAL A 440 -0.82 -19.94 -13.76
C VAL A 440 -0.81 -20.23 -15.25
N GLU A 441 -1.60 -19.46 -16.00
CA GLU A 441 -1.95 -19.82 -17.39
C GLU A 441 -1.78 -18.69 -18.41
N GLY A 442 -1.35 -19.03 -19.62
CA GLY A 442 -1.31 -18.06 -20.73
C GLY A 442 -0.49 -16.80 -20.44
N ASN A 443 0.57 -16.91 -19.62
CA ASN A 443 1.45 -15.78 -19.33
C ASN A 443 2.64 -15.74 -20.29
N ASP A 444 3.12 -14.54 -20.57
CA ASP A 444 4.11 -14.25 -21.60
C ASP A 444 5.39 -13.62 -21.04
N ALA A 445 6.54 -14.16 -21.42
CA ALA A 445 7.86 -13.60 -21.14
C ALA A 445 8.61 -13.33 -22.46
N VAL A 446 8.46 -12.12 -22.98
CA VAL A 446 8.72 -11.77 -24.39
C VAL A 446 10.11 -11.15 -24.66
N GLY A 447 10.90 -10.90 -23.62
CA GLY A 447 12.25 -10.36 -23.79
C GLY A 447 13.19 -11.35 -24.48
N LYS A 448 14.24 -10.85 -25.13
CA LYS A 448 15.17 -11.67 -25.95
C LYS A 448 15.81 -12.85 -25.19
N ARG A 449 15.92 -12.74 -23.86
CA ARG A 449 16.50 -13.76 -22.98
C ARG A 449 15.53 -14.21 -21.89
N SER A 450 14.25 -13.89 -22.06
CA SER A 450 13.21 -14.14 -21.07
C SER A 450 12.91 -15.63 -20.93
N GLN A 451 12.72 -16.06 -19.69
CA GLN A 451 12.47 -17.44 -19.29
C GLN A 451 11.41 -17.51 -18.19
N GLY A 452 10.85 -18.71 -17.99
CA GLY A 452 9.90 -19.02 -16.92
C GLY A 452 8.65 -18.18 -17.05
N ALA A 453 7.99 -18.22 -18.20
CA ALA A 453 6.80 -17.42 -18.43
C ALA A 453 5.67 -17.77 -17.46
N GLY A 454 5.51 -19.04 -17.07
CA GLY A 454 4.66 -19.38 -15.94
C GLY A 454 5.30 -18.90 -14.64
N LEU A 455 6.36 -19.61 -14.23
CA LEU A 455 7.10 -19.34 -13.00
C LEU A 455 8.60 -19.26 -13.29
N PHE A 456 9.25 -18.20 -12.82
CA PHE A 456 10.71 -18.13 -12.71
C PHE A 456 11.09 -18.14 -11.23
N VAL A 457 11.89 -19.13 -10.81
CA VAL A 457 12.26 -19.34 -9.42
C VAL A 457 13.78 -19.36 -9.29
N THR A 458 14.34 -18.48 -8.46
CA THR A 458 15.78 -18.41 -8.22
C THR A 458 16.13 -18.28 -6.73
N ALA A 459 17.12 -19.03 -6.28
CA ALA A 459 17.68 -18.98 -4.92
C ALA A 459 16.65 -19.12 -3.76
N GLY A 460 15.49 -19.71 -4.02
CA GLY A 460 14.38 -19.86 -3.07
C GLY A 460 13.72 -21.24 -3.14
N SER A 461 12.53 -21.35 -2.56
CA SER A 461 11.72 -22.57 -2.61
C SER A 461 10.34 -22.31 -3.24
N THR A 462 9.83 -23.29 -3.97
CA THR A 462 8.50 -23.25 -4.56
C THR A 462 7.84 -24.61 -4.40
N SER A 463 6.60 -24.63 -3.92
CA SER A 463 5.79 -25.84 -3.83
C SER A 463 4.45 -25.65 -4.54
N LEU A 464 4.10 -26.56 -5.43
CA LEU A 464 2.82 -26.64 -6.13
C LEU A 464 2.00 -27.80 -5.55
N TYR A 465 0.76 -27.52 -5.17
CA TYR A 465 -0.20 -28.52 -4.73
C TYR A 465 -1.55 -28.36 -5.40
N ARG A 466 -2.04 -29.40 -6.10
CA ARG A 466 -3.32 -29.33 -6.85
C ARG A 466 -3.42 -28.10 -7.74
N SER A 467 -2.34 -27.72 -8.41
CA SER A 467 -2.21 -26.45 -9.15
C SER A 467 -1.84 -26.70 -10.62
N ARG A 468 -2.15 -25.75 -11.50
CA ARG A 468 -1.93 -25.87 -12.94
C ARG A 468 -0.97 -24.78 -13.43
N VAL A 469 0.01 -25.15 -14.26
CA VAL A 469 0.89 -24.23 -14.99
C VAL A 469 0.83 -24.53 -16.47
N ILE A 470 -0.04 -23.82 -17.21
CA ILE A 470 -0.49 -24.25 -18.54
C ILE A 470 -0.34 -23.13 -19.58
N GLY A 471 0.10 -23.46 -20.79
CA GLY A 471 0.01 -22.53 -21.92
C GLY A 471 0.89 -21.28 -21.79
N ASN A 472 1.93 -21.29 -20.94
CA ASN A 472 2.79 -20.12 -20.75
C ASN A 472 3.90 -20.10 -21.80
N GLN A 473 4.23 -18.91 -22.29
CA GLN A 473 5.16 -18.72 -23.40
C GLN A 473 6.34 -17.81 -23.05
N SER A 474 7.56 -18.33 -23.17
CA SER A 474 8.80 -17.55 -23.05
C SER A 474 9.60 -17.55 -24.36
N THR A 475 10.48 -16.57 -24.52
CA THR A 475 11.43 -16.54 -25.64
C THR A 475 12.49 -17.65 -25.54
N VAL A 476 12.94 -17.95 -24.33
CA VAL A 476 13.99 -18.95 -24.06
C VAL A 476 13.46 -19.98 -23.07
N LYS A 477 13.87 -21.23 -23.25
CA LYS A 477 13.56 -22.34 -22.34
C LYS A 477 13.96 -22.00 -20.88
N ALA A 478 13.18 -22.42 -19.88
CA ALA A 478 11.86 -23.07 -19.96
C ALA A 478 10.70 -22.06 -20.10
N GLY A 479 9.59 -22.48 -20.71
CA GLY A 479 8.33 -21.72 -20.82
C GLY A 479 7.47 -21.80 -19.57
N GLY A 480 7.31 -23.00 -19.02
CA GLY A 480 6.49 -23.23 -17.84
C GLY A 480 7.19 -22.78 -16.56
N ILE A 481 8.04 -23.64 -16.01
CA ILE A 481 8.79 -23.37 -14.77
C ILE A 481 10.28 -23.38 -15.06
N GLN A 482 10.94 -22.24 -14.83
CA GLN A 482 12.39 -22.09 -14.86
C GLN A 482 12.94 -22.03 -13.43
N ALA A 483 13.80 -22.98 -13.06
CA ALA A 483 14.42 -23.04 -11.74
C ALA A 483 15.94 -22.82 -11.78
N GLU A 484 16.45 -21.93 -10.92
CA GLU A 484 17.87 -21.61 -10.79
C GLU A 484 18.33 -21.59 -9.33
N ARG A 485 19.19 -22.54 -8.92
CA ARG A 485 19.64 -22.65 -7.51
C ARG A 485 18.46 -22.66 -6.52
N ALA A 486 17.32 -23.19 -6.94
CA ALA A 486 16.06 -23.19 -6.20
C ALA A 486 15.57 -24.61 -5.97
N GLN A 487 14.70 -24.78 -4.98
CA GLN A 487 13.98 -26.04 -4.76
C GLN A 487 12.57 -25.91 -5.31
N VAL A 488 12.17 -26.83 -6.19
CA VAL A 488 10.79 -26.89 -6.71
C VAL A 488 10.20 -28.25 -6.39
N LYS A 489 9.07 -28.24 -5.67
CA LYS A 489 8.28 -29.42 -5.35
C LYS A 489 6.94 -29.34 -6.05
N ILE A 490 6.55 -30.41 -6.73
CA ILE A 490 5.27 -30.54 -7.42
C ILE A 490 4.64 -31.83 -6.88
N ASP A 491 3.39 -31.76 -6.43
CA ASP A 491 2.64 -32.95 -5.99
C ASP A 491 2.12 -33.77 -7.18
N ASP A 492 1.49 -34.91 -6.88
CA ASP A 492 1.01 -35.81 -7.92
C ASP A 492 -0.25 -35.29 -8.65
N GLU A 493 -0.95 -34.32 -8.06
CA GLU A 493 -2.19 -33.73 -8.58
C GLU A 493 -1.96 -32.44 -9.38
N SER A 494 -0.78 -31.83 -9.28
CA SER A 494 -0.42 -30.63 -10.06
C SER A 494 0.03 -31.00 -11.47
N VAL A 495 -0.23 -30.09 -12.41
CA VAL A 495 -0.03 -30.31 -13.85
C VAL A 495 0.80 -29.17 -14.44
N VAL A 496 1.78 -29.49 -15.28
CA VAL A 496 2.60 -28.50 -15.99
C VAL A 496 2.70 -28.92 -17.45
N ILE A 497 1.78 -28.41 -18.29
CA ILE A 497 1.63 -28.83 -19.70
C ILE A 497 1.52 -27.65 -20.65
N GLU A 498 1.72 -27.93 -21.93
CA GLU A 498 1.45 -26.99 -23.03
C GLU A 498 2.23 -25.67 -22.92
N ASN A 499 3.35 -25.65 -22.18
CA ASN A 499 4.17 -24.45 -22.08
C ASN A 499 5.23 -24.44 -23.18
N ASN A 500 5.49 -23.25 -23.73
CA ASN A 500 6.37 -23.01 -24.87
C ASN A 500 7.58 -22.17 -24.43
N PRO A 501 8.83 -22.57 -24.73
CA PRO A 501 9.23 -23.69 -25.59
C PRO A 501 9.15 -25.06 -24.94
N THR A 502 9.11 -25.13 -23.61
CA THR A 502 9.11 -26.37 -22.83
C THR A 502 8.43 -26.16 -21.47
N ASN A 503 7.98 -27.23 -20.84
CA ASN A 503 7.44 -27.21 -19.47
C ASN A 503 8.51 -26.81 -18.44
N CYS A 504 9.52 -27.66 -18.20
CA CYS A 504 10.65 -27.33 -17.32
C CYS A 504 12.03 -27.59 -17.92
N GLU A 505 12.11 -28.24 -19.08
CA GLU A 505 13.39 -28.52 -19.74
C GLU A 505 14.09 -27.18 -20.05
N GLY A 506 15.34 -27.02 -19.60
CA GLY A 506 16.07 -25.75 -19.64
C GLY A 506 16.32 -25.14 -18.26
N SER A 507 15.63 -25.64 -17.22
CA SER A 507 15.96 -25.32 -15.83
C SER A 507 17.39 -25.74 -15.48
N LYS A 508 18.09 -24.90 -14.71
CA LYS A 508 19.48 -25.16 -14.26
C LYS A 508 19.53 -26.22 -13.15
N VAL A 509 18.40 -26.50 -12.53
CA VAL A 509 18.20 -27.59 -11.59
C VAL A 509 17.02 -28.45 -12.07
N PRO A 510 17.09 -29.79 -11.94
CA PRO A 510 15.97 -30.65 -12.33
C PRO A 510 14.70 -30.32 -11.54
N VAL A 511 13.57 -30.23 -12.24
CA VAL A 511 12.24 -30.09 -11.63
C VAL A 511 11.52 -31.43 -11.76
N ALA A 512 11.42 -32.16 -10.65
CA ALA A 512 10.74 -33.45 -10.64
C ALA A 512 9.24 -33.27 -10.92
N HIS A 513 8.62 -34.28 -11.57
CA HIS A 513 7.19 -34.32 -11.87
C HIS A 513 6.65 -33.23 -12.82
N CYS A 514 7.50 -32.52 -13.56
CA CYS A 514 7.06 -31.41 -14.42
C CYS A 514 6.46 -31.81 -15.78
N PHE A 515 6.64 -33.03 -16.29
CA PHE A 515 6.22 -33.38 -17.66
C PHE A 515 4.86 -34.09 -17.72
N ARG A 516 4.02 -33.93 -16.69
CA ARG A 516 2.67 -34.51 -16.65
C ARG A 516 1.66 -33.55 -17.21
#